data_AF-A0A242CJA1-F1
#
_entry.id   AF-A0A242CJA1-F1
#
_cell.length_a   1.000
_cell.length_b   1.000
_cell.length_c   1.000
_cell.angle_alpha   90.00
_cell.angle_beta   90.00
_cell.angle_gamma   90.00
#
_symmetry.space_group_name_H-M   'P 1'
#
loop_
_entity.id
_entity.type
_entity.pdbx_description
1 polymer ?
#
loop_
_entity_poly.entity_id
_entity_poly.type
_entity_poly.pdbx_seq_one_letter_code
_entity_poly.pdbx_strand_id
1 'polypeptide(L)'
;MRKLNKWLLGSGLFTLALFLSGCVKTGSDGQPTGEGIIYNVLVKPMSNAITYLVDNFDWNYGWAIIFITVIVRIIIMPLGLSQSKKSMIQTEKMQAIKPQIDAAQAKLKEATSREEQMQAQAELQQVYKENNMSMMGGIGCLPLLIQMPIFSALFFAARYTKGIADASFLGVNLGTPSIIFVVLAGIAYLIQGYISTIGIPEEQKKTMKSMLIVSPLMIVFMSISSPAGVTLYWVVGGIFTCIQTFITNILLKPRIKAQVAEELKQNPPKQVVTPRKDVTPADEKTTQANIQKNTTNSGRNAGKQNRK
;
A
#
# COMPACT_ATOMS: atom_id res chain seq x y z
N MET A 1 -21.26 -22.69 15.82
CA MET A 1 -20.56 -22.68 14.51
C MET A 1 -21.41 -22.17 13.33
N ARG A 2 -22.64 -22.64 13.10
CA ARG A 2 -23.47 -22.20 11.93
C ARG A 2 -23.83 -20.70 11.87
N LYS A 3 -24.02 -20.01 13.01
CA LYS A 3 -24.34 -18.56 13.04
C LYS A 3 -23.11 -17.67 12.76
N LEU A 4 -21.92 -18.07 13.20
CA LEU A 4 -20.67 -17.32 12.98
C LEU A 4 -20.24 -17.37 11.51
N ASN A 5 -20.39 -18.52 10.85
CA ASN A 5 -20.13 -18.65 9.41
C ASN A 5 -21.08 -17.80 8.56
N LYS A 6 -22.35 -17.67 8.94
CA LYS A 6 -23.32 -16.79 8.24
C LYS A 6 -22.99 -15.30 8.42
N TRP A 7 -22.47 -14.90 9.58
CA TRP A 7 -22.05 -13.53 9.85
C TRP A 7 -20.73 -13.17 9.14
N LEU A 8 -19.77 -14.10 9.08
CA LEU A 8 -18.53 -13.97 8.29
C LEU A 8 -18.80 -13.95 6.79
N LEU A 9 -19.71 -14.80 6.29
CA LEU A 9 -20.13 -14.76 4.88
C LEU A 9 -20.91 -13.48 4.57
N GLY A 10 -21.80 -13.02 5.45
CA GLY A 10 -22.55 -11.77 5.27
C GLY A 10 -21.67 -10.52 5.31
N SER A 11 -20.70 -10.46 6.22
CA SER A 11 -19.73 -9.36 6.29
C SER A 11 -18.73 -9.38 5.14
N GLY A 12 -18.31 -10.57 4.68
CA GLY A 12 -17.51 -10.73 3.47
C GLY A 12 -18.23 -10.29 2.20
N LEU A 13 -19.50 -10.69 2.03
CA LEU A 13 -20.33 -10.25 0.90
C LEU A 13 -20.60 -8.74 0.94
N PHE A 14 -20.83 -8.18 2.12
CA PHE A 14 -21.04 -6.75 2.30
C PHE A 14 -19.77 -5.94 2.01
N THR A 15 -18.61 -6.42 2.45
CA THR A 15 -17.31 -5.78 2.15
C THR A 15 -16.98 -5.86 0.66
N LEU A 16 -17.24 -7.00 0.02
CA LEU A 16 -17.09 -7.18 -1.42
C LEU A 16 -18.08 -6.30 -2.21
N ALA A 17 -19.33 -6.19 -1.75
CA ALA A 17 -20.33 -5.33 -2.36
C ALA A 17 -19.94 -3.84 -2.24
N LEU A 18 -19.42 -3.42 -1.08
CA LEU A 18 -18.87 -2.06 -0.91
C LEU A 18 -17.68 -1.82 -1.84
N PHE A 19 -16.78 -2.79 -1.95
CA PHE A 19 -15.62 -2.70 -2.84
C PHE A 19 -16.02 -2.58 -4.31
N LEU A 20 -16.97 -3.40 -4.76
CA LEU A 20 -17.51 -3.37 -6.13
C LEU A 20 -18.34 -2.11 -6.41
N SER A 21 -19.04 -1.57 -5.41
CA SER A 21 -19.80 -0.31 -5.54
C SER A 21 -18.91 0.94 -5.67
N GLY A 22 -17.65 0.84 -5.23
CA GLY A 22 -16.64 1.91 -5.31
C GLY A 22 -15.94 2.02 -6.67
N CYS A 23 -16.29 1.16 -7.64
CA CYS A 23 -15.75 1.19 -9.00
C CYS A 23 -16.79 1.71 -10.01
N VAL A 24 -16.32 2.41 -11.03
CA VAL A 24 -17.15 2.77 -12.19
C VAL A 24 -17.54 1.50 -12.95
N LYS A 25 -18.84 1.35 -13.24
CA LYS A 25 -19.34 0.25 -14.08
C LYS A 25 -18.93 0.50 -15.52
N THR A 26 -18.36 -0.52 -16.16
CA THR A 26 -17.95 -0.47 -17.57
C THR A 26 -18.76 -1.45 -18.42
N GLY A 27 -19.06 -1.05 -19.65
CA GLY A 27 -19.62 -1.94 -20.67
C GLY A 27 -18.58 -2.93 -21.21
N SER A 28 -19.02 -3.79 -22.13
CA SER A 28 -18.16 -4.78 -22.80
C SER A 28 -17.04 -4.16 -23.64
N ASP A 29 -17.19 -2.89 -24.01
CA ASP A 29 -16.24 -2.05 -24.74
C ASP A 29 -15.28 -1.29 -23.80
N GLY A 30 -15.41 -1.47 -22.49
CA GLY A 30 -14.64 -0.77 -21.46
C GLY A 30 -15.07 0.68 -21.23
N GLN A 31 -16.06 1.20 -21.95
CA GLN A 31 -16.60 2.55 -21.71
C GLN A 31 -17.41 2.57 -20.41
N PRO A 32 -17.42 3.68 -19.66
CA PRO A 32 -18.29 3.81 -18.50
C PRO A 32 -19.75 3.74 -18.94
N THR A 33 -20.57 2.94 -18.26
CA THR A 33 -21.99 2.77 -18.61
C THR A 33 -22.85 4.02 -18.34
N GLY A 34 -22.26 5.06 -17.75
CA GLY A 34 -22.98 6.24 -17.29
C GLY A 34 -23.73 6.04 -15.96
N GLU A 35 -23.65 4.84 -15.38
CA GLU A 35 -24.40 4.46 -14.19
C GLU A 35 -23.51 4.33 -12.95
N GLY A 36 -24.13 4.39 -11.78
CA GLY A 36 -23.47 4.17 -10.49
C GLY A 36 -23.07 5.45 -9.77
N ILE A 37 -22.85 5.33 -8.46
CA ILE A 37 -22.60 6.46 -7.57
C ILE A 37 -21.29 7.15 -7.94
N ILE A 38 -20.22 6.38 -8.18
CA ILE A 38 -18.90 6.94 -8.51
C ILE A 38 -18.92 7.71 -9.82
N TYR A 39 -19.61 7.20 -10.84
CA TYR A 39 -19.73 7.90 -12.10
C TYR A 39 -20.48 9.22 -11.93
N ASN A 40 -21.65 9.19 -11.29
CA ASN A 40 -22.51 10.37 -11.20
C ASN A 40 -22.01 11.44 -10.21
N VAL A 41 -21.37 11.01 -9.12
CA VAL A 41 -20.92 11.92 -8.04
C VAL A 41 -19.49 12.39 -8.27
N LEU A 42 -18.63 11.58 -8.88
CA LEU A 42 -17.21 11.91 -9.04
C LEU A 42 -16.79 12.09 -10.50
N VAL A 43 -17.02 11.10 -11.37
CA VAL A 43 -16.53 11.16 -12.77
C VAL A 43 -17.19 12.31 -13.54
N LYS A 44 -18.52 12.35 -13.58
CA LYS A 44 -19.28 13.31 -14.39
C LYS A 44 -19.02 14.76 -13.97
N PRO A 45 -19.05 15.14 -12.68
CA PRO A 45 -18.70 16.50 -12.26
C PRO A 45 -17.26 16.86 -12.60
N MET A 46 -16.32 15.91 -12.49
CA MET A 46 -14.92 16.13 -12.81
C MET A 46 -14.70 16.34 -14.32
N SER A 47 -15.33 15.51 -15.16
CA SER A 47 -15.33 15.71 -16.61
C SER A 47 -15.93 17.06 -17.00
N ASN A 48 -17.07 17.43 -16.40
CA ASN A 48 -17.70 18.73 -16.65
C ASN A 48 -16.83 19.89 -16.18
N ALA A 49 -16.11 19.75 -15.07
CA ALA A 49 -15.18 20.77 -14.58
C ALA A 49 -13.99 20.93 -15.52
N ILE A 50 -13.44 19.84 -16.06
CA ILE A 50 -12.38 19.89 -17.08
C ILE A 50 -12.88 20.62 -18.33
N THR A 51 -14.05 20.25 -18.87
CA THR A 51 -14.60 20.92 -20.06
C THR A 51 -14.92 22.38 -19.78
N TYR A 52 -15.48 22.70 -18.61
CA TYR A 52 -15.75 24.08 -18.21
C TYR A 52 -14.47 24.94 -18.20
N LEU A 53 -13.36 24.42 -17.66
CA LEU A 53 -12.08 25.12 -17.65
C LEU A 53 -11.55 25.36 -19.07
N VAL A 54 -11.68 24.36 -19.95
CA VAL A 54 -11.26 24.48 -21.35
C VAL A 54 -12.11 25.51 -22.09
N ASP A 55 -13.44 25.39 -22.01
CA ASP A 55 -14.38 26.19 -22.80
C ASP A 55 -14.49 27.66 -22.33
N ASN A 56 -14.29 27.94 -21.03
CA ASN A 56 -14.50 29.29 -20.46
C ASN A 56 -13.19 30.05 -20.20
N PHE A 57 -12.05 29.35 -20.12
CA PHE A 57 -10.75 29.98 -19.85
C PHE A 57 -9.73 29.76 -20.96
N ASP A 58 -10.13 29.16 -22.10
CA ASP A 58 -9.26 28.79 -23.22
C ASP A 58 -8.05 27.93 -22.79
N TRP A 59 -8.25 27.09 -21.78
CA TRP A 59 -7.18 26.23 -21.26
C TRP A 59 -6.94 25.01 -22.14
N ASN A 60 -5.69 24.56 -22.18
CA ASN A 60 -5.38 23.23 -22.70
C ASN A 60 -5.86 22.13 -21.73
N TYR A 61 -6.36 21.01 -22.27
CA TYR A 61 -6.80 19.86 -21.47
C TYR A 61 -5.75 19.34 -20.47
N GLY A 62 -4.45 19.41 -20.80
CA GLY A 62 -3.39 19.03 -19.87
C GLY A 62 -3.33 19.93 -18.63
N TRP A 63 -3.44 21.25 -18.80
CA TRP A 63 -3.52 22.19 -17.68
C TRP A 63 -4.80 22.00 -16.86
N ALA A 64 -5.93 21.75 -17.53
CA ALA A 64 -7.18 21.44 -16.83
C ALA A 64 -7.08 20.16 -15.98
N ILE A 65 -6.47 19.09 -16.51
CA ILE A 65 -6.21 17.84 -15.75
C ILE A 65 -5.31 18.13 -14.54
N ILE A 66 -4.21 18.86 -14.72
CA ILE A 66 -3.29 19.21 -13.62
C ILE A 66 -4.03 19.98 -12.53
N PHE A 67 -4.77 21.02 -12.91
CA PHE A 67 -5.48 21.89 -11.98
C PHE A 67 -6.55 21.15 -11.18
N ILE A 68 -7.39 20.35 -11.85
CA ILE A 68 -8.40 19.54 -11.18
C ILE A 68 -7.75 18.53 -10.22
N THR A 69 -6.65 17.90 -10.65
CA THR A 69 -5.89 16.98 -9.78
C THR A 69 -5.37 17.68 -8.53
N VAL A 70 -4.79 18.89 -8.68
CA VAL A 70 -4.29 19.72 -7.58
C VAL A 70 -5.40 20.03 -6.57
N ILE A 71 -6.55 20.54 -7.05
CA ILE A 71 -7.68 20.89 -6.19
C ILE A 71 -8.17 19.67 -5.41
N VAL A 72 -8.40 18.55 -6.10
CA VAL A 72 -8.89 17.32 -5.49
C VAL A 72 -7.90 16.81 -4.45
N ARG A 73 -6.60 16.84 -4.75
CA ARG A 73 -5.55 16.43 -3.80
C ARG A 73 -5.50 17.35 -2.58
N ILE A 74 -5.65 18.66 -2.73
CA ILE A 74 -5.70 19.61 -1.61
C ILE A 74 -6.91 19.34 -0.72
N ILE A 75 -8.10 19.14 -1.30
CA ILE A 75 -9.34 18.88 -0.56
C ILE A 75 -9.24 17.56 0.25
N ILE A 76 -8.65 16.52 -0.32
CA ILE A 76 -8.55 15.20 0.32
C ILE A 76 -7.32 15.07 1.24
N MET A 77 -6.32 15.93 1.10
CA MET A 77 -5.07 15.86 1.88
C MET A 77 -5.30 15.82 3.40
N PRO A 78 -6.18 16.64 4.03
CA PRO A 78 -6.43 16.56 5.47
C PRO A 78 -6.94 15.20 5.92
N LEU A 79 -7.84 14.60 5.12
CA LEU A 79 -8.34 13.25 5.36
C LEU A 79 -7.20 12.24 5.27
N GLY A 80 -6.39 12.29 4.21
CA GLY A 80 -5.23 11.43 4.00
C GLY A 80 -4.21 11.51 5.16
N LEU A 81 -3.88 12.72 5.61
CA LEU A 81 -2.97 12.95 6.74
C LEU A 81 -3.53 12.40 8.06
N SER A 82 -4.82 12.64 8.33
CA SER A 82 -5.47 12.14 9.54
C SER A 82 -5.49 10.61 9.58
N GLN A 83 -5.72 9.98 8.42
CA GLN A 83 -5.73 8.54 8.26
C GLN A 83 -4.33 7.95 8.43
N SER A 84 -3.32 8.54 7.79
CA SER A 84 -1.91 8.14 7.97
C SER A 84 -1.49 8.26 9.43
N LYS A 85 -1.85 9.34 10.12
CA LYS A 85 -1.57 9.52 11.56
C LYS A 85 -2.17 8.38 12.40
N LYS A 86 -3.45 8.06 12.21
CA LYS A 86 -4.10 6.96 12.93
C LYS A 86 -3.42 5.62 12.65
N SER A 87 -3.07 5.35 11.38
CA SER A 87 -2.37 4.12 10.97
C SER A 87 -1.02 3.98 11.66
N MET A 88 -0.28 5.09 11.75
CA MET A 88 1.01 5.13 12.43
C MET A 88 0.88 4.90 13.93
N ILE A 89 -0.08 5.54 14.62
CA ILE A 89 -0.34 5.29 16.05
C ILE A 89 -0.57 3.79 16.29
N GLN A 90 -1.40 3.17 15.44
CA GLN A 90 -1.67 1.74 15.56
C GLN A 90 -0.44 0.87 15.28
N THR A 91 0.37 1.24 14.29
CA THR A 91 1.61 0.52 13.95
C THR A 91 2.63 0.61 15.09
N GLU A 92 2.79 1.77 15.73
CA GLU A 92 3.70 1.94 16.86
C GLU A 92 3.19 1.18 18.10
N LYS A 93 1.89 1.18 18.39
CA LYS A 93 1.30 0.33 19.45
C LYS A 93 1.49 -1.16 19.17
N MET A 94 1.40 -1.56 17.90
CA MET A 94 1.64 -2.94 17.48
C MET A 94 3.06 -3.41 17.82
N GLN A 95 4.05 -2.51 17.71
CA GLN A 95 5.43 -2.84 18.04
C GLN A 95 5.60 -3.19 19.52
N ALA A 96 4.82 -2.56 20.41
CA ALA A 96 4.86 -2.85 21.84
C ALA A 96 4.30 -4.24 22.19
N ILE A 97 3.29 -4.72 21.45
CA ILE A 97 2.73 -6.07 21.64
C ILE A 97 3.38 -7.14 20.75
N LYS A 98 4.27 -6.74 19.84
CA LYS A 98 4.97 -7.64 18.91
C LYS A 98 5.62 -8.84 19.62
N PRO A 99 6.27 -8.73 20.79
CA PRO A 99 6.82 -9.90 21.48
C PRO A 99 5.77 -10.95 21.86
N GLN A 100 4.57 -10.52 22.26
CA GLN A 100 3.46 -11.42 22.58
C GLN A 100 2.87 -12.06 21.32
N ILE A 101 2.77 -11.28 20.24
CA ILE A 101 2.34 -11.78 18.92
C ILE A 101 3.32 -12.83 18.41
N ASP A 102 4.62 -12.55 18.45
CA ASP A 102 5.67 -13.43 17.96
C ASP A 102 5.69 -14.74 18.80
N ALA A 103 5.48 -14.65 20.12
CA ALA A 103 5.33 -15.83 20.99
C ALA A 103 4.08 -16.67 20.67
N ALA A 104 2.92 -16.02 20.47
CA ALA A 104 1.68 -16.71 20.08
C ALA A 104 1.80 -17.34 18.68
N GLN A 105 2.48 -16.67 17.75
CA GLN A 105 2.77 -17.19 16.41
C GLN A 105 3.73 -18.38 16.45
N ALA A 106 4.72 -18.38 17.35
CA ALA A 106 5.62 -19.52 17.53
C ALA A 106 4.85 -20.76 17.99
N LYS A 107 3.96 -20.62 18.99
CA LYS A 107 3.06 -21.71 19.43
C LYS A 107 2.19 -22.24 18.28
N LEU A 108 1.69 -21.35 17.42
CA LEU A 108 0.90 -21.76 16.25
C LEU A 108 1.71 -22.57 15.23
N LYS A 109 3.00 -22.25 15.06
CA LYS A 109 3.90 -22.99 14.16
C LYS A 109 4.32 -24.35 14.73
N GLU A 110 4.45 -24.43 16.06
CA GLU A 110 4.78 -25.68 16.77
C GLU A 110 3.57 -26.60 16.95
N ALA A 111 2.35 -26.07 16.87
CA ALA A 111 1.11 -26.84 17.01
C ALA A 111 0.98 -27.91 15.91
N THR A 112 0.96 -29.17 16.33
CA THR A 112 0.88 -30.32 15.44
C THR A 112 -0.55 -30.85 15.29
N SER A 113 -1.38 -30.65 16.32
CA SER A 113 -2.79 -31.03 16.29
C SER A 113 -3.70 -29.88 15.87
N ARG A 114 -4.85 -30.23 15.26
CA ARG A 114 -5.88 -29.25 14.89
C ARG A 114 -6.44 -28.49 16.10
N GLU A 115 -6.45 -29.13 17.26
CA GLU A 115 -6.93 -28.53 18.51
C GLU A 115 -5.93 -27.52 19.06
N GLU A 116 -4.64 -27.84 19.06
CA GLU A 116 -3.56 -26.92 19.42
C GLU A 116 -3.50 -25.71 18.48
N GLN A 117 -3.72 -25.90 17.17
CA GLN A 117 -3.78 -24.80 16.21
C GLN A 117 -4.93 -23.83 16.52
N MET A 118 -6.11 -24.36 16.86
CA MET A 118 -7.24 -23.53 17.24
C MET A 118 -6.98 -22.76 18.54
N GLN A 119 -6.34 -23.39 19.53
CA GLN A 119 -5.98 -22.75 20.79
C GLN A 119 -4.94 -21.65 20.58
N ALA A 120 -3.86 -21.93 19.83
CA ALA A 120 -2.83 -20.93 19.52
C ALA A 120 -3.39 -19.75 18.70
N GLN A 121 -4.33 -20.02 17.79
CA GLN A 121 -5.02 -18.97 17.05
C GLN A 121 -5.96 -18.14 17.97
N ALA A 122 -6.60 -18.76 18.95
CA ALA A 122 -7.42 -18.08 19.94
C ALA A 122 -6.57 -17.20 20.88
N GLU A 123 -5.42 -17.69 21.34
CA GLU A 123 -4.46 -16.91 22.13
C GLU A 123 -4.00 -15.67 21.36
N LEU A 124 -3.63 -15.84 20.08
CA LEU A 124 -3.25 -14.72 19.22
C LEU A 124 -4.37 -13.68 19.17
N GLN A 125 -5.61 -14.09 18.92
CA GLN A 125 -6.77 -13.18 18.92
C GLN A 125 -6.98 -12.50 20.28
N GLN A 126 -6.73 -13.21 21.38
CA GLN A 126 -6.85 -12.68 22.73
C GLN A 126 -5.80 -11.60 23.01
N VAL A 127 -4.55 -11.77 22.55
CA VAL A 127 -3.50 -10.73 22.62
C VAL A 127 -3.99 -9.45 21.94
N TYR A 128 -4.57 -9.55 20.75
CA TYR A 128 -5.14 -8.40 20.04
C TYR A 128 -6.29 -7.77 20.82
N LYS A 129 -7.27 -8.58 21.25
CA LYS A 129 -8.48 -8.10 21.94
C LYS A 129 -8.18 -7.40 23.26
N GLU A 130 -7.34 -7.99 24.10
CA GLU A 130 -6.99 -7.45 25.42
C GLU A 130 -6.17 -6.16 25.34
N ASN A 131 -5.41 -5.99 24.25
CA ASN A 131 -4.66 -4.77 23.97
C ASN A 131 -5.44 -3.78 23.10
N ASN A 132 -6.75 -3.98 22.91
CA ASN A 132 -7.62 -3.14 22.08
C ASN A 132 -7.10 -2.93 20.65
N MET A 133 -6.42 -3.95 20.12
CA MET A 133 -5.86 -3.97 18.78
C MET A 133 -6.71 -4.87 17.88
N SER A 134 -6.90 -4.49 16.62
CA SER A 134 -7.61 -5.32 15.65
C SER A 134 -6.64 -6.26 14.93
N MET A 135 -7.00 -7.54 14.87
CA MET A 135 -6.26 -8.57 14.10
C MET A 135 -6.34 -8.32 12.60
N MET A 136 -7.46 -7.79 12.11
CA MET A 136 -7.63 -7.41 10.70
C MET A 136 -6.96 -6.07 10.35
N GLY A 137 -5.93 -5.69 11.13
CA GLY A 137 -5.08 -4.56 10.83
C GLY A 137 -5.90 -3.31 10.61
N GLY A 138 -6.45 -2.76 11.70
CA GLY A 138 -6.99 -1.41 11.64
C GLY A 138 -6.05 -0.53 10.80
N ILE A 139 -6.62 0.10 9.77
CA ILE A 139 -5.99 1.16 8.99
C ILE A 139 -4.90 0.69 7.99
N GLY A 140 -4.81 -0.61 7.64
CA GLY A 140 -3.91 -1.09 6.58
C GLY A 140 -4.46 -0.92 5.16
N CYS A 141 -5.70 -1.37 4.92
CA CYS A 141 -6.37 -1.28 3.62
C CYS A 141 -7.28 -0.03 3.48
N LEU A 142 -7.57 0.65 4.60
CA LEU A 142 -8.45 1.81 4.60
C LEU A 142 -7.94 2.95 3.68
N PRO A 143 -6.62 3.23 3.57
CA PRO A 143 -6.12 4.22 2.62
C PRO A 143 -6.45 3.85 1.18
N LEU A 144 -6.39 2.56 0.85
CA LEU A 144 -6.76 2.06 -0.46
C LEU A 144 -8.27 2.24 -0.71
N LEU A 145 -9.13 1.88 0.25
CA LEU A 145 -10.58 1.99 0.10
C LEU A 145 -11.06 3.41 -0.19
N ILE A 146 -10.48 4.42 0.47
CA ILE A 146 -10.84 5.83 0.22
C ILE A 146 -10.24 6.32 -1.11
N GLN A 147 -9.03 5.85 -1.45
CA GLN A 147 -8.34 6.28 -2.66
C GLN A 147 -8.95 5.68 -3.94
N MET A 148 -9.53 4.49 -3.88
CA MET A 148 -10.08 3.79 -5.06
C MET A 148 -11.18 4.58 -5.79
N PRO A 149 -12.23 5.12 -5.13
CA PRO A 149 -13.22 5.97 -5.78
C PRO A 149 -12.63 7.19 -6.49
N ILE A 150 -11.67 7.87 -5.86
CA ILE A 150 -11.02 9.07 -6.40
C ILE A 150 -10.12 8.70 -7.58
N PHE A 151 -9.37 7.60 -7.46
CA PHE A 151 -8.54 7.07 -8.52
C PHE A 151 -9.39 6.69 -9.74
N SER A 152 -10.50 5.97 -9.51
CA SER A 152 -11.45 5.61 -10.57
C SER A 152 -12.02 6.86 -11.22
N ALA A 153 -12.45 7.85 -10.43
CA ALA A 153 -12.97 9.11 -10.95
C ALA A 153 -11.97 9.83 -11.88
N LEU A 154 -10.74 10.03 -11.43
CA LEU A 154 -9.69 10.71 -12.20
C LEU A 154 -9.27 9.91 -13.43
N PHE A 155 -9.17 8.58 -13.31
CA PHE A 155 -8.87 7.71 -14.45
C PHE A 155 -9.93 7.84 -15.55
N PHE A 156 -11.22 7.71 -15.19
CA PHE A 156 -12.30 7.78 -16.17
C PHE A 156 -12.47 9.20 -16.72
N ALA A 157 -12.32 10.24 -15.90
CA ALA A 157 -12.38 11.62 -16.38
C ALA A 157 -11.23 11.91 -17.36
N ALA A 158 -9.99 11.53 -17.04
CA ALA A 158 -8.84 11.75 -17.91
C ALA A 158 -8.85 10.88 -19.18
N ARG A 159 -9.58 9.75 -19.18
CA ARG A 159 -9.65 8.84 -20.32
C ARG A 159 -10.83 9.10 -21.26
N TYR A 160 -11.99 9.47 -20.72
CA TYR A 160 -13.25 9.47 -21.46
C TYR A 160 -13.92 10.84 -21.57
N THR A 161 -13.35 11.90 -21.00
CA THR A 161 -13.85 13.26 -21.27
C THR A 161 -13.60 13.60 -22.74
N LYS A 162 -14.68 13.98 -23.43
CA LYS A 162 -14.63 14.34 -24.85
C LYS A 162 -13.62 15.47 -25.09
N GLY A 163 -12.80 15.31 -26.13
CA GLY A 163 -11.76 16.27 -26.52
C GLY A 163 -10.37 15.98 -25.92
N ILE A 164 -10.26 15.25 -24.80
CA ILE A 164 -8.94 14.89 -24.25
C ILE A 164 -8.16 13.98 -25.21
N ALA A 165 -8.83 13.00 -25.82
CA ALA A 165 -8.16 12.02 -26.68
C ALA A 165 -7.45 12.64 -27.89
N ASP A 166 -7.99 13.74 -28.40
CA ASP A 166 -7.48 14.44 -29.58
C ASP A 166 -6.54 15.61 -29.21
N ALA A 167 -6.45 15.95 -27.92
CA ALA A 167 -5.65 17.07 -27.43
C ALA A 167 -4.17 16.71 -27.31
N SER A 168 -3.31 17.72 -27.49
CA SER A 168 -1.88 17.64 -27.23
C SER A 168 -1.49 18.56 -26.07
N PHE A 169 -0.60 18.09 -25.20
CA PHE A 169 -0.04 18.86 -24.10
C PHE A 169 1.48 18.70 -24.09
N LEU A 170 2.21 19.82 -24.14
CA LEU A 170 3.69 19.83 -24.22
C LEU A 170 4.25 18.96 -25.36
N GLY A 171 3.54 18.91 -26.50
CA GLY A 171 3.91 18.09 -27.66
C GLY A 171 3.54 16.61 -27.54
N VAL A 172 2.85 16.20 -26.48
CA VAL A 172 2.39 14.82 -26.25
C VAL A 172 0.89 14.72 -26.46
N ASN A 173 0.45 13.81 -27.34
CA ASN A 173 -0.97 13.49 -27.49
C ASN A 173 -1.51 12.81 -26.22
N LEU A 174 -2.57 13.38 -25.63
CA LEU A 174 -3.15 12.94 -24.36
C LEU A 174 -3.97 11.65 -24.46
N GLY A 175 -4.46 11.29 -25.66
CA GLY A 175 -5.19 10.05 -25.94
C GLY A 175 -4.30 8.81 -26.11
N THR A 176 -3.01 8.99 -26.36
CA THR A 176 -2.04 7.89 -26.58
C THR A 176 -1.05 7.75 -25.42
N PRO A 177 -0.45 6.56 -25.18
CA PRO A 177 0.59 6.41 -24.17
C PRO A 177 1.81 7.32 -24.40
N SER A 178 2.46 7.75 -23.32
CA SER A 178 3.65 8.62 -23.36
C SER A 178 4.76 8.12 -22.47
N ILE A 179 5.91 7.79 -23.06
CA ILE A 179 7.11 7.36 -22.32
C ILE A 179 7.58 8.46 -21.35
N ILE A 180 7.51 9.74 -21.75
CA ILE A 180 7.93 10.86 -20.92
C ILE A 180 7.12 10.88 -19.62
N PHE A 181 5.78 10.83 -19.71
CA PHE A 181 4.94 10.82 -18.52
C PHE A 181 5.06 9.52 -17.71
N VAL A 182 5.27 8.37 -18.37
CA VAL A 182 5.54 7.09 -17.67
C VAL A 182 6.78 7.20 -16.80
N VAL A 183 7.89 7.74 -17.35
CA VAL A 183 9.14 7.91 -16.61
C VAL A 183 8.96 8.90 -15.46
N LEU A 184 8.30 10.03 -15.69
CA LEU A 184 8.02 11.01 -14.64
C LEU A 184 7.16 10.42 -13.51
N ALA A 185 6.13 9.65 -13.85
CA ALA A 185 5.30 8.97 -12.86
C ALA A 185 6.15 7.94 -12.08
N GLY A 186 6.93 7.11 -12.76
CA GLY A 186 7.84 6.15 -12.13
C GLY A 186 8.80 6.81 -11.15
N ILE A 187 9.45 7.91 -11.55
CA ILE A 187 10.36 8.68 -10.69
C ILE A 187 9.60 9.23 -9.47
N ALA A 188 8.42 9.84 -9.67
CA ALA A 188 7.64 10.40 -8.57
C ALA A 188 7.26 9.32 -7.53
N TYR A 189 6.80 8.15 -7.96
CA TYR A 189 6.43 7.07 -7.05
C TYR A 189 7.65 6.35 -6.44
N LEU A 190 8.80 6.30 -7.13
CA LEU A 190 10.06 5.83 -6.54
C LEU A 190 10.55 6.77 -5.43
N ILE A 191 10.51 8.10 -5.66
CA ILE A 191 10.85 9.10 -4.65
C ILE A 191 9.90 8.97 -3.46
N GLN A 192 8.60 8.86 -3.71
CA GLN A 192 7.59 8.65 -2.67
C GLN A 192 7.90 7.39 -1.84
N GLY A 193 8.19 6.27 -2.51
CA GLY A 193 8.58 5.01 -1.88
C GLY A 193 9.82 5.19 -1.01
N TYR A 194 10.86 5.86 -1.52
CA TYR A 194 12.08 6.16 -0.76
C TYR A 194 11.78 6.99 0.50
N ILE A 195 11.05 8.10 0.37
CA ILE A 195 10.66 8.96 1.52
C ILE A 195 9.93 8.14 2.57
N SER A 196 9.08 7.20 2.15
CA SER A 196 8.31 6.37 3.07
C SER A 196 9.20 5.47 3.97
N THR A 197 10.43 5.18 3.54
CA THR A 197 11.39 4.35 4.29
C THR A 197 12.19 5.11 5.35
N ILE A 198 12.18 6.44 5.29
CA ILE A 198 12.99 7.27 6.17
C ILE A 198 12.49 7.09 7.62
N GLY A 199 13.43 6.84 8.54
CA GLY A 199 13.11 6.64 9.96
C GLY A 199 12.42 5.31 10.28
N ILE A 200 12.54 4.29 9.42
CA ILE A 200 12.16 2.90 9.71
C ILE A 200 13.43 2.08 10.04
N PRO A 201 13.46 1.22 11.08
CA PRO A 201 14.59 0.33 11.37
C PRO A 201 14.87 -0.66 10.23
N GLU A 202 16.14 -1.05 10.00
CA GLU A 202 16.52 -1.95 8.89
C GLU A 202 15.80 -3.30 8.91
N GLU A 203 15.56 -3.86 10.10
CA GLU A 203 14.82 -5.11 10.27
C GLU A 203 13.39 -5.02 9.71
N GLN A 204 12.71 -3.89 9.93
CA GLN A 204 11.39 -3.62 9.35
C GLN A 204 11.46 -3.28 7.86
N LYS A 205 12.54 -2.63 7.41
CA LYS A 205 12.71 -2.30 5.98
C LYS A 205 12.72 -3.55 5.13
N LYS A 206 13.30 -4.67 5.56
CA LYS A 206 13.38 -5.90 4.74
C LYS A 206 12.00 -6.45 4.38
N THR A 207 11.07 -6.44 5.33
CA THR A 207 9.67 -6.85 5.10
C THR A 207 8.90 -5.84 4.26
N MET A 208 9.21 -4.54 4.39
CA MET A 208 8.53 -3.49 3.62
C MET A 208 9.12 -3.29 2.21
N LYS A 209 10.39 -3.63 1.96
CA LYS A 209 11.10 -3.43 0.68
C LYS A 209 10.39 -4.08 -0.50
N SER A 210 9.80 -5.26 -0.32
CA SER A 210 8.98 -5.90 -1.36
C SER A 210 7.74 -5.07 -1.70
N MET A 211 7.03 -4.55 -0.70
CA MET A 211 5.85 -3.70 -0.90
C MET A 211 6.21 -2.33 -1.53
N LEU A 212 7.39 -1.80 -1.22
CA LEU A 212 7.87 -0.50 -1.68
C LEU A 212 8.24 -0.46 -3.16
N ILE A 213 8.69 -1.59 -3.72
CA ILE A 213 9.04 -1.70 -5.14
C ILE A 213 7.81 -2.05 -5.98
N VAL A 214 6.88 -2.82 -5.42
CA VAL A 214 5.68 -3.29 -6.15
C VAL A 214 4.77 -2.13 -6.56
N SER A 215 4.56 -1.13 -5.69
CA SER A 215 3.64 -0.01 -6.02
C SER A 215 4.14 0.88 -7.18
N PRO A 216 5.40 1.35 -7.20
CA PRO A 216 5.95 2.07 -8.35
C PRO A 216 5.95 1.24 -9.64
N LEU A 217 6.28 -0.05 -9.55
CA LEU A 217 6.23 -0.94 -10.72
C LEU A 217 4.81 -1.08 -11.28
N MET A 218 3.80 -1.20 -10.41
CA MET A 218 2.40 -1.25 -10.84
C MET A 218 1.99 0.03 -11.57
N ILE A 219 2.34 1.20 -11.03
CA ILE A 219 2.05 2.48 -11.70
C ILE A 219 2.75 2.57 -13.05
N VAL A 220 4.03 2.20 -13.15
CA VAL A 220 4.75 2.20 -14.42
C VAL A 220 4.10 1.25 -15.43
N PHE A 221 3.78 0.02 -15.03
CA PHE A 221 3.13 -0.96 -15.89
C PHE A 221 1.76 -0.48 -16.39
N MET A 222 0.94 0.09 -15.51
CA MET A 222 -0.35 0.67 -15.89
C MET A 222 -0.19 1.91 -16.78
N SER A 223 0.87 2.70 -16.59
CA SER A 223 1.18 3.89 -17.38
C SER A 223 1.56 3.57 -18.81
N ILE A 224 2.21 2.42 -19.05
CA ILE A 224 2.61 2.00 -20.41
C ILE A 224 1.39 1.67 -21.28
N SER A 225 0.31 1.17 -20.68
CA SER A 225 -0.94 0.81 -21.38
C SER A 225 -2.04 1.88 -21.31
N SER A 226 -1.80 2.98 -20.62
CA SER A 226 -2.79 4.04 -20.41
C SER A 226 -2.52 5.27 -21.29
N PRO A 227 -3.56 6.02 -21.68
CA PRO A 227 -3.42 7.33 -22.33
C PRO A 227 -2.59 8.30 -21.49
N ALA A 228 -1.84 9.18 -22.15
CA ALA A 228 -0.98 10.16 -21.50
C ALA A 228 -1.76 11.11 -20.58
N GLY A 229 -3.03 11.40 -20.84
CA GLY A 229 -3.88 12.17 -19.91
C GLY A 229 -4.05 11.51 -18.55
N VAL A 230 -4.20 10.17 -18.52
CA VAL A 230 -4.24 9.38 -17.28
C VAL A 230 -2.88 9.39 -16.59
N THR A 231 -1.80 9.19 -17.35
CA THR A 231 -0.45 9.16 -16.79
C THR A 231 -0.03 10.53 -16.26
N LEU A 232 -0.45 11.64 -16.89
CA LEU A 232 -0.24 13.00 -16.40
C LEU A 232 -0.88 13.20 -15.02
N TYR A 233 -2.09 12.67 -14.81
CA TYR A 233 -2.70 12.64 -13.49
C TYR A 233 -1.83 11.88 -12.47
N TRP A 234 -1.25 10.72 -12.84
CA TRP A 234 -0.33 9.99 -11.94
C TRP A 234 0.95 10.76 -11.64
N VAL A 235 1.50 11.52 -12.58
CA VAL A 235 2.66 12.39 -12.32
C VAL A 235 2.32 13.40 -11.22
N VAL A 236 1.24 14.16 -11.38
CA VAL A 236 0.81 15.16 -10.39
C VAL A 236 0.45 14.48 -9.06
N GLY A 237 -0.28 13.36 -9.11
CA GLY A 237 -0.63 12.56 -7.94
C GLY A 237 0.59 12.04 -7.18
N GLY A 238 1.64 11.61 -7.88
CA GLY A 238 2.91 11.18 -7.31
C GLY A 238 3.60 12.30 -6.54
N ILE A 239 3.60 13.52 -7.07
CA ILE A 239 4.12 14.71 -6.38
C ILE A 239 3.37 14.96 -5.07
N PHE A 240 2.04 14.96 -5.11
CA PHE A 240 1.23 15.11 -3.90
C PHE A 240 1.45 13.98 -2.89
N THR A 241 1.65 12.75 -3.38
CA THR A 241 1.93 11.62 -2.51
C THR A 241 3.31 11.75 -1.87
N CYS A 242 4.31 12.30 -2.57
CA CYS A 242 5.60 12.67 -1.99
C CYS A 242 5.43 13.70 -0.87
N ILE A 243 4.68 14.78 -1.13
CA ILE A 243 4.41 15.84 -0.14
C ILE A 243 3.71 15.24 1.09
N GLN A 244 2.64 14.47 0.88
CA GLN A 244 1.90 13.83 1.97
C GLN A 244 2.81 12.89 2.78
N THR A 245 3.61 12.06 2.10
CA THR A 245 4.53 11.11 2.75
C THR A 245 5.62 11.84 3.52
N PHE A 246 6.12 12.96 3.01
CA PHE A 246 7.08 13.81 3.72
C PHE A 246 6.46 14.37 5.00
N ILE A 247 5.25 14.93 4.92
CA ILE A 247 4.53 15.45 6.09
C ILE A 247 4.32 14.32 7.12
N THR A 248 3.86 13.14 6.70
CA THR A 248 3.58 12.06 7.65
C THR A 248 4.84 11.46 8.25
N ASN A 249 5.83 11.12 7.44
CA ASN A 249 6.97 10.31 7.89
C ASN A 249 8.09 11.14 8.49
N ILE A 250 8.29 12.38 8.02
CA ILE A 250 9.34 13.27 8.52
C ILE A 250 8.79 14.19 9.62
N LEU A 251 7.63 14.83 9.41
CA LEU A 251 7.13 15.85 10.34
C LEU A 251 6.26 15.30 11.48
N LEU A 252 5.38 14.34 11.17
CA LEU A 252 4.41 13.80 12.15
C LEU A 252 4.95 12.57 12.91
N LYS A 253 5.70 11.68 12.26
CA LYS A 253 6.19 10.43 12.87
C LYS A 253 6.94 10.61 14.19
N PRO A 254 7.90 11.55 14.32
CA PRO A 254 8.63 11.68 15.57
C PRO A 254 7.72 12.07 16.74
N ARG A 255 6.76 12.98 16.49
CA ARG A 255 5.77 13.41 17.48
C ARG A 255 4.83 12.27 17.86
N ILE A 256 4.37 11.49 16.89
CA ILE A 256 3.51 10.33 17.12
C ILE A 256 4.24 9.27 17.96
N LYS A 257 5.50 8.97 17.64
CA LYS A 257 6.31 8.04 18.43
C LYS A 257 6.46 8.47 19.89
N ALA A 258 6.73 9.75 20.13
CA ALA A 258 6.82 10.29 21.49
C ALA A 258 5.47 10.16 22.24
N GLN A 259 4.36 10.53 21.60
CA GLN A 259 3.02 10.41 22.16
C GLN A 259 2.65 8.97 22.52
N VAL A 260 2.92 8.03 21.60
CA VAL A 260 2.64 6.61 21.84
C VAL A 260 3.55 6.05 22.94
N ALA A 261 4.81 6.44 23.00
CA ALA A 261 5.71 6.02 24.06
C ALA A 261 5.26 6.51 25.44
N GLU A 262 4.73 7.74 25.54
CA GLU A 262 4.14 8.27 26.77
C GLU A 262 2.85 7.54 27.15
N GLU A 263 1.96 7.29 26.18
CA GLU A 263 0.73 6.53 26.40
C GLU A 263 1.01 5.11 26.90
N LEU A 264 2.02 4.44 26.33
CA LEU A 264 2.44 3.10 26.74
C LEU A 264 3.12 3.08 28.12
N LYS A 265 3.76 4.17 28.55
CA LYS A 265 4.27 4.30 29.92
C LYS A 265 3.14 4.40 30.94
N GLN A 266 2.07 5.12 30.60
CA GLN A 266 0.90 5.27 31.47
C GLN A 266 0.02 4.00 31.44
N ASN A 267 -0.12 3.39 30.28
CA ASN A 267 -0.96 2.22 30.02
C ASN A 267 -0.13 1.13 29.33
N PRO A 268 0.66 0.35 30.09
CA PRO A 268 1.48 -0.71 29.51
C PRO A 268 0.59 -1.78 28.87
N PRO A 269 1.06 -2.44 27.79
CA PRO A 269 0.31 -3.51 27.14
C PRO A 269 -0.03 -4.63 28.13
N LYS A 270 -1.26 -5.12 28.09
CA LYS A 270 -1.68 -6.27 28.88
C LYS A 270 -0.93 -7.50 28.39
N GLN A 271 -0.31 -8.22 29.32
CA GLN A 271 0.41 -9.45 29.02
C GLN A 271 -0.57 -10.63 29.04
N VAL A 272 -0.89 -11.15 27.87
CA VAL A 272 -1.80 -12.31 27.68
C VAL A 272 -0.98 -13.57 27.42
N VAL A 273 0.15 -13.42 26.73
CA VAL A 273 1.08 -14.51 26.45
C VAL A 273 2.43 -14.14 27.03
N THR A 274 2.97 -14.99 27.89
CA THR A 274 4.35 -14.84 28.39
C THR A 274 5.33 -15.22 27.28
N PRO A 275 6.21 -14.30 26.85
CA PRO A 275 7.33 -14.67 26.00
C PRO A 275 8.19 -15.72 26.71
N ARG A 276 8.57 -16.81 26.03
CA ARG A 276 9.62 -17.69 26.55
C ARG A 276 10.90 -16.85 26.72
N LYS A 277 11.63 -17.04 27.83
CA LYS A 277 12.93 -16.36 28.07
C LYS A 277 13.97 -16.62 26.97
N ASP A 278 13.75 -17.63 26.15
CA ASP A 278 14.71 -18.12 25.15
C ASP A 278 14.62 -17.39 23.79
N VAL A 279 13.78 -16.36 23.67
CA VAL A 279 13.66 -15.54 22.45
C VAL A 279 14.16 -14.11 22.70
N THR A 280 15.40 -14.01 23.17
CA THR A 280 16.18 -12.77 23.03
C THR A 280 16.81 -12.80 21.64
N PRO A 281 16.76 -11.75 20.81
CA PRO A 281 17.62 -11.69 19.64
C PRO A 281 19.05 -11.71 20.17
N ALA A 282 19.77 -12.79 19.90
CA ALA A 282 21.18 -12.85 20.23
C ALA A 282 21.86 -11.67 19.52
N ASP A 283 22.42 -10.75 20.30
CA ASP A 283 23.47 -9.86 19.81
C ASP A 283 24.54 -10.76 19.18
N GLU A 284 24.66 -10.76 17.85
CA GLU A 284 25.75 -11.41 17.13
C GLU A 284 27.06 -10.66 17.44
N LYS A 285 27.61 -10.90 18.62
CA LYS A 285 29.02 -10.68 18.89
C LYS A 285 29.80 -11.89 18.36
N THR A 286 30.47 -11.66 17.24
CA THR A 286 31.78 -12.22 16.87
C THR A 286 32.02 -13.72 17.14
N THR A 287 31.93 -14.50 16.07
CA THR A 287 32.88 -15.60 15.85
C THR A 287 33.28 -15.63 14.37
N GLN A 288 34.35 -14.89 14.03
CA GLN A 288 35.14 -15.22 12.85
C GLN A 288 35.92 -16.49 13.18
N ALA A 289 35.44 -17.63 12.67
CA ALA A 289 36.24 -18.85 12.59
C ALA A 289 36.63 -19.08 11.12
N ASN A 290 37.91 -18.86 10.87
CA ASN A 290 38.69 -19.18 9.68
C ASN A 290 38.14 -20.34 8.82
N ILE A 291 37.76 -20.04 7.58
CA ILE A 291 37.86 -21.01 6.49
C ILE A 291 39.07 -20.58 5.65
N GLN A 292 40.22 -21.19 5.94
CA GLN A 292 41.40 -21.11 5.09
C GLN A 292 41.08 -21.75 3.75
N LYS A 293 41.19 -20.94 2.69
CA LYS A 293 41.40 -21.38 1.32
C LYS A 293 42.66 -22.27 1.29
N ASN A 294 42.51 -23.51 0.83
CA ASN A 294 43.58 -24.22 0.16
C ASN A 294 43.11 -24.61 -1.24
N THR A 295 43.55 -23.80 -2.20
CA THR A 295 43.62 -24.16 -3.62
C THR A 295 44.83 -25.05 -3.85
N THR A 296 44.65 -26.23 -4.45
CA THR A 296 45.59 -26.77 -5.45
C THR A 296 45.02 -28.03 -6.14
N ASN A 297 44.74 -27.85 -7.43
CA ASN A 297 45.20 -28.64 -8.58
C ASN A 297 45.13 -30.18 -8.64
N SER A 298 44.71 -30.59 -9.85
CA SER A 298 45.24 -31.70 -10.66
C SER A 298 44.64 -33.10 -10.49
N GLY A 299 43.82 -33.48 -11.48
CA GLY A 299 44.32 -34.41 -12.49
C GLY A 299 43.90 -35.89 -12.42
N ARG A 300 43.06 -36.25 -13.40
CA ARG A 300 43.14 -37.43 -14.30
C ARG A 300 42.91 -38.87 -13.76
N ASN A 301 42.29 -39.61 -14.68
CA ASN A 301 42.19 -41.06 -14.87
C ASN A 301 41.07 -41.77 -14.09
N ALA A 302 39.98 -42.18 -14.75
CA ALA A 302 39.85 -43.25 -15.75
C ALA A 302 39.86 -44.65 -15.12
N GLY A 303 38.77 -45.39 -15.32
CA GLY A 303 38.83 -46.86 -15.38
C GLY A 303 37.68 -47.61 -14.71
N LYS A 304 36.96 -48.36 -15.57
CA LYS A 304 36.26 -49.65 -15.33
C LYS A 304 34.86 -49.52 -14.70
N GLN A 305 33.76 -49.57 -15.46
CA GLN A 305 33.19 -50.69 -16.24
C GLN A 305 33.13 -52.04 -15.49
N ASN A 306 31.88 -52.43 -15.19
CA ASN A 306 31.28 -53.77 -15.14
C ASN A 306 32.02 -54.92 -14.42
N ARG A 307 31.36 -55.53 -13.41
CA ARG A 307 30.66 -56.84 -13.52
C ARG A 307 30.18 -57.31 -12.13
N LYS A 308 28.87 -57.51 -11.97
CA LYS A 308 28.21 -58.80 -11.71
C LYS A 308 26.71 -58.60 -11.67
#